data_AF-X1D7W2-F1
#
_entry.id   AF-X1D7W2-F1
#
_cell.length_a   1.000
_cell.length_b   1.000
_cell.length_c   1.000
_cell.angle_alpha   90.00
_cell.angle_beta   90.00
_cell.angle_gamma   90.00
#
_symmetry.space_group_name_H-M   'P 1'
#
loop_
_entity.id
_entity.type
_entity.pdbx_description
1 polymer ?
#
loop_
_entity_poly.entity_id
_entity_poly.type
_entity_poly.pdbx_seq_one_letter_code
_entity_poly.pdbx_strand_id
1 'polypeptide(L)'
;SFDEWKSLMFTLNAMNESGGFWRGDLYLAGEQWFGENQASSIFDPTNWNVKTWQNNASVCRRIPTSLRREQLSYTHHAIVAYLDPEQMKHYLDVAEQQKLNTRELSGLIKSEDPSSTGVPPLKRLQKIENDLWELIDDVEGDVQKNIRRMHRICKDTIEMQRKA
;
A
#
# COMPACT_ATOMS: atom_id res chain seq x y z
N SER A 1 5.55 -9.61 -38.18
CA SER A 1 5.30 -8.31 -38.86
C SER A 1 5.29 -7.18 -37.84
N PHE A 2 5.26 -5.92 -38.28
CA PHE A 2 5.10 -4.78 -37.35
C PHE A 2 3.79 -4.86 -36.56
N ASP A 3 2.70 -5.33 -37.18
CA ASP A 3 1.40 -5.48 -36.54
C ASP A 3 1.40 -6.54 -35.45
N GLU A 4 2.08 -7.67 -35.67
CA GLU A 4 2.25 -8.72 -34.64
C GLU A 4 3.04 -8.20 -33.44
N TRP A 5 4.13 -7.46 -33.67
CA TRP A 5 4.91 -6.84 -32.60
C TRP A 5 4.08 -5.80 -31.84
N LYS A 6 3.34 -4.94 -32.54
CA LYS A 6 2.45 -3.94 -31.94
C LYS A 6 1.36 -4.58 -31.07
N SER A 7 0.74 -5.66 -31.55
CA SER A 7 -0.24 -6.43 -30.78
C SER A 7 0.36 -7.05 -29.52
N LEU A 8 1.57 -7.61 -29.63
CA LEU A 8 2.30 -8.13 -28.48
C LEU A 8 2.62 -7.02 -27.46
N MET A 9 3.06 -5.85 -27.93
CA MET A 9 3.34 -4.71 -27.06
C MET A 9 2.09 -4.24 -26.28
N PHE A 10 0.92 -4.18 -26.93
CA PHE A 10 -0.32 -3.85 -26.22
C PHE A 10 -0.73 -4.91 -25.20
N THR A 11 -0.55 -6.19 -25.55
CA THR A 11 -0.83 -7.30 -24.63
C THR A 11 0.06 -7.23 -23.39
N LEU A 12 1.37 -7.02 -23.58
CA LEU A 12 2.32 -6.86 -22.48
C LEU A 12 1.99 -5.62 -21.62
N ASN A 13 1.56 -4.52 -22.23
CA ASN A 13 1.15 -3.34 -21.49
C ASN A 13 -0.10 -3.61 -20.63
N ALA A 14 -1.12 -4.27 -21.18
CA ALA A 14 -2.33 -4.64 -20.44
C ALA A 14 -2.04 -5.62 -19.28
N MET A 15 -1.13 -6.58 -19.52
CA MET A 15 -0.63 -7.48 -18.47
C MET A 15 0.16 -6.74 -17.38
N ASN A 16 0.85 -5.66 -17.74
CA ASN A 16 1.58 -4.83 -16.80
C ASN A 16 0.66 -3.92 -15.96
N GLU A 17 -0.41 -3.38 -16.57
CA GLU A 17 -1.40 -2.54 -15.88
C GLU A 17 -2.22 -3.32 -14.83
N SER A 18 -2.56 -4.56 -15.14
CA SER A 18 -3.13 -5.53 -14.18
C SER A 18 -2.04 -6.27 -13.36
N GLY A 19 -0.78 -5.92 -13.61
CA GLY A 19 0.39 -6.67 -13.16
C GLY A 19 0.47 -6.85 -11.65
N GLY A 20 0.02 -5.86 -10.89
CA GLY A 20 -0.02 -5.94 -9.43
C GLY A 20 -1.00 -6.99 -8.91
N PHE A 21 -2.16 -7.14 -9.55
CA PHE A 21 -3.20 -8.06 -9.09
C PHE A 21 -2.78 -9.51 -9.19
N TRP A 22 -2.39 -9.98 -10.38
CA TRP A 22 -2.05 -11.39 -10.55
C TRP A 22 -0.81 -11.78 -9.73
N ARG A 23 0.17 -10.88 -9.56
CA ARG A 23 1.34 -11.13 -8.69
C ARG A 23 0.93 -11.27 -7.24
N GLY A 24 0.07 -10.37 -6.77
CA GLY A 24 -0.41 -10.40 -5.39
C GLY A 24 -1.26 -11.64 -5.12
N ASP A 25 -2.21 -11.95 -5.99
CA ASP A 25 -3.07 -13.13 -5.84
C ASP A 25 -2.28 -14.43 -5.90
N LEU A 26 -1.31 -14.54 -6.81
CA LEU A 26 -0.45 -15.73 -6.91
C LEU A 26 0.39 -15.90 -5.64
N TYR A 27 0.92 -14.82 -5.07
CA TYR A 27 1.65 -14.87 -3.81
C TYR A 27 0.73 -15.30 -2.66
N LEU A 28 -0.48 -14.74 -2.56
CA LEU A 28 -1.48 -15.11 -1.55
C LEU A 28 -1.90 -16.58 -1.66
N ALA A 29 -2.08 -17.09 -2.88
CA ALA A 29 -2.35 -18.50 -3.11
C ALA A 29 -1.19 -19.37 -2.63
N GLY A 30 0.06 -18.97 -2.91
CA GLY A 30 1.26 -19.63 -2.39
C GLY A 30 1.33 -19.63 -0.86
N GLU A 31 1.07 -18.49 -0.21
CA GLU A 31 0.98 -18.40 1.25
C GLU A 31 -0.10 -19.34 1.80
N GLN A 32 -1.27 -19.40 1.17
CA GLN A 32 -2.37 -20.26 1.59
C GLN A 32 -2.03 -21.75 1.46
N TRP A 33 -1.35 -22.14 0.38
CA TRP A 33 -1.04 -23.54 0.10
C TRP A 33 0.17 -24.05 0.87
N PHE A 34 1.17 -23.20 1.11
CA PHE A 34 2.49 -23.63 1.58
C PHE A 34 3.02 -22.84 2.79
N GLY A 35 2.32 -21.79 3.22
CA GLY A 35 2.79 -20.88 4.26
C GLY A 35 3.75 -19.80 3.74
N GLU A 36 3.84 -18.69 4.47
CA GLU A 36 4.59 -17.50 4.07
C GLU A 36 6.08 -17.75 3.81
N ASN A 37 6.72 -18.57 4.66
CA ASN A 37 8.14 -18.87 4.53
C ASN A 37 8.46 -19.60 3.22
N GLN A 38 7.65 -20.60 2.86
CA GLN A 38 7.85 -21.39 1.64
C GLN A 38 7.44 -20.61 0.38
N ALA A 39 6.38 -19.80 0.47
CA ALA A 39 6.00 -18.89 -0.61
C ALA A 39 7.11 -17.85 -0.89
N SER A 40 7.84 -17.41 0.13
CA SER A 40 8.92 -16.42 -0.01
C SER A 40 10.26 -17.03 -0.45
N SER A 41 10.52 -18.32 -0.21
CA SER A 41 11.81 -18.94 -0.54
C SER A 41 12.08 -19.06 -2.04
N ILE A 42 11.05 -18.96 -2.90
CA ILE A 42 11.21 -19.02 -4.36
C ILE A 42 11.91 -17.77 -4.93
N PHE A 43 11.98 -16.68 -4.15
CA PHE A 43 12.55 -15.41 -4.58
C PHE A 43 14.07 -15.33 -4.37
N ASP A 44 14.62 -16.10 -3.42
CA ASP A 44 16.05 -16.12 -3.10
C ASP A 44 16.96 -16.55 -4.27
N PRO A 45 16.62 -17.56 -5.10
CA PRO A 45 17.47 -17.90 -6.24
C PRO A 45 17.18 -17.06 -7.50
N THR A 46 16.09 -16.28 -7.55
CA THR A 46 15.59 -15.69 -8.82
C THR A 46 15.98 -14.22 -9.05
N ASN A 47 16.71 -13.58 -8.12
CA ASN A 47 16.97 -12.11 -8.11
C ASN A 47 15.70 -11.25 -8.19
N TRP A 48 14.53 -11.85 -7.96
CA TRP A 48 13.27 -11.14 -7.99
C TRP A 48 13.10 -10.33 -6.70
N ASN A 49 12.53 -9.15 -6.82
CA ASN A 49 12.27 -8.31 -5.66
C ASN A 49 11.07 -8.84 -4.88
N VAL A 50 11.31 -9.70 -3.88
CA VAL A 50 10.28 -10.26 -2.99
C VAL A 50 9.40 -9.18 -2.36
N LYS A 51 9.98 -8.00 -2.05
CA LYS A 51 9.25 -6.84 -1.51
C LYS A 51 8.14 -6.38 -2.45
N THR A 52 8.38 -6.37 -3.77
CA THR A 52 7.37 -6.00 -4.76
C THR A 52 6.19 -6.95 -4.73
N TRP A 53 6.45 -8.25 -4.64
CA TRP A 53 5.40 -9.28 -4.57
C TRP A 53 4.62 -9.22 -3.26
N GLN A 54 5.31 -9.06 -2.13
CA GLN A 54 4.68 -8.85 -0.82
C GLN A 54 3.82 -7.58 -0.76
N ASN A 55 4.29 -6.48 -1.34
CA ASN A 55 3.51 -5.25 -1.43
C ASN A 55 2.24 -5.45 -2.26
N ASN A 56 2.34 -6.17 -3.38
CA ASN A 56 1.20 -6.54 -4.21
C ASN A 56 0.20 -7.44 -3.47
N ALA A 57 0.71 -8.45 -2.77
CA ALA A 57 -0.11 -9.34 -1.93
C ALA A 57 -0.83 -8.57 -0.82
N SER A 58 -0.14 -7.61 -0.18
CA SER A 58 -0.72 -6.74 0.84
C SER A 58 -1.91 -5.92 0.31
N VAL A 59 -1.83 -5.42 -0.92
CA VAL A 59 -2.96 -4.73 -1.58
C VAL A 59 -4.08 -5.72 -1.91
N CYS A 60 -3.76 -6.85 -2.54
CA CYS A 60 -4.76 -7.85 -2.95
C CYS A 60 -5.50 -8.46 -1.76
N ARG A 61 -4.84 -8.60 -0.60
CA ARG A 61 -5.45 -9.07 0.64
C ARG A 61 -6.52 -8.11 1.18
N ARG A 62 -6.35 -6.80 0.96
CA ARG A 62 -7.30 -5.76 1.40
C ARG A 62 -8.36 -5.47 0.34
N ILE A 63 -8.04 -5.72 -0.92
CA ILE A 63 -8.93 -5.51 -2.07
C ILE A 63 -9.19 -6.87 -2.74
N PRO A 64 -10.09 -7.69 -2.16
CA PRO A 64 -10.52 -8.94 -2.78
C PRO A 64 -11.14 -8.66 -4.15
N THR A 65 -11.24 -9.70 -4.98
CA THR A 65 -11.74 -9.58 -6.36
C THR A 65 -13.09 -8.88 -6.47
N SER A 66 -13.98 -9.03 -5.49
CA SER A 66 -15.29 -8.37 -5.44
C SER A 66 -15.24 -6.85 -5.29
N LEU A 67 -14.13 -6.29 -4.80
CA LEU A 67 -13.93 -4.84 -4.67
C LEU A 67 -13.14 -4.26 -5.85
N ARG A 68 -12.66 -5.08 -6.78
CA ARG A 68 -11.90 -4.60 -7.92
C ARG A 68 -12.84 -4.05 -8.99
N ARG A 69 -12.54 -2.85 -9.50
CA ARG A 69 -13.26 -2.23 -10.60
C ARG A 69 -12.48 -2.46 -11.88
N GLU A 70 -13.09 -3.07 -12.88
CA GLU A 70 -12.43 -3.42 -14.15
C GLU A 70 -11.92 -2.17 -14.88
N GLN A 71 -12.57 -1.03 -14.70
CA GLN A 71 -12.19 0.25 -15.31
C GLN A 71 -11.04 0.96 -14.58
N LEU A 72 -10.63 0.46 -13.41
CA LEU A 72 -9.58 1.05 -12.60
C LEU A 72 -8.31 0.19 -12.60
N SER A 73 -7.17 0.83 -12.81
CA SER A 73 -5.88 0.14 -12.73
C SER A 73 -5.55 -0.34 -11.33
N TYR A 74 -4.61 -1.28 -11.21
CA TYR A 74 -4.08 -1.72 -9.91
C TYR A 74 -3.64 -0.54 -9.02
N THR A 75 -3.07 0.51 -9.61
CA THR A 75 -2.60 1.68 -8.86
C THR A 75 -3.72 2.45 -8.17
N HIS A 76 -4.92 2.55 -8.76
CA HIS A 76 -6.08 3.16 -8.09
C HIS A 76 -6.42 2.40 -6.81
N HIS A 77 -6.44 1.07 -6.92
CA HIS A 77 -6.70 0.17 -5.81
C HIS A 77 -5.59 0.28 -4.74
N ALA A 78 -4.32 0.33 -5.15
CA ALA A 78 -3.21 0.50 -4.22
C ALA A 78 -3.27 1.82 -3.42
N ILE A 79 -3.77 2.91 -4.02
CA ILE A 79 -3.95 4.21 -3.35
C ILE A 79 -4.94 4.09 -2.17
N VAL A 80 -6.04 3.36 -2.38
CA VAL A 80 -7.12 3.26 -1.38
C VAL A 80 -7.00 2.06 -0.45
N ALA A 81 -6.07 1.13 -0.72
CA ALA A 81 -5.99 -0.16 -0.05
C ALA A 81 -5.81 -0.07 1.47
N TYR A 82 -5.29 1.04 1.99
CA TYR A 82 -5.03 1.25 3.42
C TYR A 82 -6.01 2.23 4.09
N LEU A 83 -7.03 2.69 3.36
CA LEU A 83 -8.14 3.45 3.93
C LEU A 83 -9.12 2.51 4.64
N ASP A 84 -9.99 3.09 5.47
CA ASP A 84 -11.08 2.33 6.07
C ASP A 84 -12.02 1.76 5.00
N PRO A 85 -12.68 0.61 5.24
CA PRO A 85 -13.46 -0.08 4.21
C PRO A 85 -14.53 0.79 3.53
N GLU A 86 -15.16 1.70 4.29
CA GLU A 86 -16.15 2.63 3.76
C GLU A 86 -15.52 3.67 2.82
N GLN A 87 -14.42 4.30 3.24
CA GLN A 87 -13.65 5.25 2.42
C GLN A 87 -13.10 4.56 1.16
N MET A 88 -12.54 3.36 1.32
CA MET A 88 -12.02 2.56 0.20
C MET A 88 -13.10 2.36 -0.88
N LYS A 89 -14.28 1.88 -0.47
CA LYS A 89 -15.39 1.67 -1.40
C LYS A 89 -15.84 2.99 -2.04
N HIS A 90 -16.02 4.02 -1.22
CA HIS A 90 -16.42 5.35 -1.68
C HIS A 90 -15.47 5.89 -2.77
N TYR A 91 -14.17 5.88 -2.52
CA TYR A 91 -13.18 6.41 -3.45
C TYR A 91 -13.01 5.56 -4.71
N LEU A 92 -13.21 4.24 -4.65
CA LEU A 92 -13.28 3.41 -5.85
C LEU A 92 -14.50 3.74 -6.70
N ASP A 93 -15.66 3.93 -6.08
CA ASP A 93 -16.89 4.29 -6.79
C ASP A 93 -16.77 5.69 -7.43
N VAL A 94 -16.21 6.67 -6.70
CA VAL A 94 -15.95 8.02 -7.22
C VAL A 94 -14.95 7.99 -8.37
N ALA A 95 -13.84 7.26 -8.23
CA ALA A 95 -12.83 7.15 -9.28
C ALA A 95 -13.39 6.54 -10.56
N GLU A 96 -14.22 5.49 -10.45
CA GLU A 96 -14.84 4.85 -11.61
C GLU A 96 -15.90 5.77 -12.26
N GLN A 97 -16.80 6.36 -11.48
CA GLN A 97 -17.89 7.20 -11.98
C GLN A 97 -17.38 8.48 -12.65
N GLN A 98 -16.40 9.14 -12.03
CA GLN A 98 -15.84 10.40 -12.54
C GLN A 98 -14.65 10.18 -13.49
N LYS A 99 -14.25 8.92 -13.73
CA LYS A 99 -13.09 8.54 -14.55
C LYS A 99 -11.80 9.23 -14.10
N LEU A 100 -11.61 9.32 -12.79
CA LEU A 100 -10.42 9.95 -12.22
C LEU A 100 -9.19 9.15 -12.60
N ASN A 101 -8.10 9.84 -12.92
CA ASN A 101 -6.80 9.21 -12.97
C ASN A 101 -6.20 9.08 -11.55
N THR A 102 -5.10 8.34 -11.42
CA THR A 102 -4.46 8.04 -10.13
C THR A 102 -3.99 9.30 -9.37
N ARG A 103 -3.59 10.36 -10.10
CA ARG A 103 -3.16 11.62 -9.51
C ARG A 103 -4.34 12.42 -8.97
N GLU A 104 -5.45 12.47 -9.73
CA GLU A 104 -6.69 13.11 -9.31
C GLU A 104 -7.28 12.43 -8.09
N LEU A 105 -7.37 11.10 -8.10
CA LEU A 105 -7.83 10.31 -6.95
C LEU A 105 -6.98 10.58 -5.71
N SER A 106 -5.65 10.55 -5.83
CA SER A 106 -4.76 10.84 -4.70
C SER A 106 -4.88 12.29 -4.22
N GLY A 107 -5.11 13.25 -5.12
CA GLY A 107 -5.35 14.65 -4.77
C GLY A 107 -6.66 14.83 -4.00
N LEU A 108 -7.73 14.16 -4.46
CA LEU A 108 -9.05 14.20 -3.83
C LEU A 108 -8.99 13.68 -2.39
N ILE A 109 -8.43 12.48 -2.20
CA ILE A 109 -8.27 11.85 -0.88
C ILE A 109 -7.53 12.78 0.09
N LYS A 110 -6.42 13.39 -0.35
CA LYS A 110 -5.65 14.32 0.49
C LYS A 110 -6.42 15.60 0.84
N SER A 111 -7.31 16.06 -0.04
CA SER A 111 -8.08 17.28 0.18
C SER A 111 -9.27 17.08 1.12
N GLU A 112 -9.90 15.91 1.07
CA GLU A 112 -11.07 15.58 1.88
C GLU A 112 -10.69 15.00 3.24
N ASP A 113 -9.52 14.35 3.31
CA ASP A 113 -8.99 13.81 4.55
C ASP A 113 -7.51 14.16 4.67
N PRO A 114 -7.16 15.29 5.32
CA PRO A 114 -5.78 15.68 5.59
C PRO A 114 -5.02 14.65 6.45
N SER A 115 -5.73 13.73 7.13
CA SER A 115 -5.16 12.66 7.94
C SER A 115 -4.96 11.34 7.16
N SER A 116 -5.59 11.19 5.98
CA SER A 116 -5.42 10.05 5.06
C SER A 116 -4.06 10.01 4.35
N THR A 117 -3.15 10.95 4.64
CA THR A 117 -1.81 11.05 4.05
C THR A 117 -0.89 9.93 4.54
N GLY A 118 -1.21 8.67 4.24
CA GLY A 118 -0.34 7.52 4.53
C GLY A 118 0.07 7.40 6.00
N VAL A 119 -0.74 7.91 6.92
CA VAL A 119 -0.47 7.81 8.35
C VAL A 119 -0.49 6.32 8.73
N PRO A 120 0.59 5.78 9.31
CA PRO A 120 0.64 4.39 9.71
C PRO A 120 -0.54 4.00 10.64
N PRO A 121 -1.04 2.76 10.59
CA PRO A 121 -2.10 2.30 11.49
C PRO A 121 -1.72 2.53 12.97
N LEU A 122 -2.70 2.77 13.83
CA LEU A 122 -2.50 3.09 15.26
C LEU A 122 -1.52 2.14 15.96
N LYS A 123 -1.63 0.82 15.72
CA LYS A 123 -0.71 -0.19 16.29
C LYS A 123 0.74 0.03 15.86
N ARG A 124 0.97 0.46 14.62
CA ARG A 124 2.31 0.76 14.10
C ARG A 124 2.84 2.07 14.68
N LEU A 125 1.98 3.08 14.84
CA LEU A 125 2.37 4.33 15.50
C LEU A 125 2.75 4.10 16.97
N GLN A 126 1.95 3.32 17.70
CA GLN A 126 2.25 2.94 19.10
C GLN A 126 3.58 2.22 19.21
N LYS A 127 3.87 1.29 18.28
CA LYS A 127 5.16 0.63 18.24
C LYS A 127 6.30 1.62 17.97
N ILE A 128 6.16 2.51 16.99
CA ILE A 128 7.18 3.52 16.68
C ILE A 128 7.41 4.46 17.88
N GLU A 129 6.34 4.86 18.57
CA GLU A 129 6.44 5.73 19.75
C GLU A 129 7.20 5.05 20.89
N ASN A 130 6.88 3.80 21.21
CA ASN A 130 7.63 3.00 22.18
C ASN A 130 9.11 2.84 21.79
N ASP A 131 9.39 2.44 20.53
CA ASP A 131 10.76 2.26 20.04
C ASP A 131 11.59 3.57 20.16
N LEU A 132 10.96 4.73 19.87
CA LEU A 132 11.60 6.04 19.98
C LEU A 132 11.83 6.47 21.44
N TRP A 133 10.94 6.10 22.35
CA TRP A 133 11.07 6.38 23.79
C TRP A 133 12.24 5.60 24.41
N GLU A 134 12.36 4.32 24.08
CA GLU A 134 13.47 3.46 24.55
C GLU A 134 14.84 3.98 24.08
N LEU A 135 14.92 4.50 22.85
CA LEU A 135 16.17 4.97 22.26
C LEU A 135 16.63 6.35 22.76
N ILE A 136 15.74 7.12 23.38
CA ILE A 136 15.95 8.57 23.58
C ILE A 136 17.04 8.90 24.59
N ASP A 137 17.25 8.01 25.56
CA ASP A 137 18.24 8.19 26.63
C ASP A 137 19.61 7.63 26.23
N ASP A 138 19.67 6.81 25.17
CA ASP A 138 20.89 6.16 24.65
C ASP A 138 21.61 7.00 23.59
N VAL A 139 21.06 8.16 23.20
CA VAL A 139 21.65 9.04 22.19
C VAL A 139 21.78 10.48 22.70
N GLU A 140 22.78 11.20 22.17
CA GLU A 140 23.06 12.58 22.56
C GLU A 140 23.00 13.56 21.37
N GLY A 141 23.04 14.85 21.67
CA GLY A 141 23.17 15.91 20.67
C GLY A 141 21.96 16.03 19.74
N ASP A 142 22.21 16.24 18.46
CA ASP A 142 21.15 16.50 17.48
C ASP A 142 20.30 15.26 17.15
N VAL A 143 20.86 14.06 17.31
CA VAL A 143 20.12 12.81 17.17
C VAL A 143 19.03 12.72 18.24
N GLN A 144 19.37 13.00 19.50
CA GLN A 144 18.41 13.02 20.60
C GLN A 144 17.28 14.05 20.38
N LYS A 145 17.62 15.24 19.88
CA LYS A 145 16.63 16.27 19.55
C LYS A 145 15.67 15.80 18.44
N ASN A 146 16.19 15.13 17.41
CA ASN A 146 15.39 14.60 16.31
C ASN A 146 14.45 13.49 16.77
N ILE A 147 14.92 12.56 17.62
CA ILE A 147 14.10 11.51 18.21
C ILE A 147 12.98 12.12 19.08
N ARG A 148 13.30 13.10 19.94
CA ARG A 148 12.27 13.83 20.74
C ARG A 148 11.22 14.48 19.86
N ARG A 149 11.61 15.06 18.73
CA ARG A 149 10.68 15.65 17.76
C ARG A 149 9.79 14.58 17.11
N MET A 150 10.37 13.47 16.66
CA MET A 150 9.64 12.37 16.05
C MET A 150 8.67 11.70 17.03
N HIS A 151 9.10 11.49 18.27
CA HIS A 151 8.27 10.93 19.35
C HIS A 151 7.04 11.81 19.58
N ARG A 152 7.22 13.14 19.67
CA ARG A 152 6.11 14.09 19.81
C ARG A 152 5.12 13.99 18.65
N ILE A 153 5.61 14.01 17.40
CA ILE A 153 4.76 13.86 16.21
C ILE A 153 3.97 12.55 16.26
N CYS A 154 4.61 11.43 16.61
CA CYS A 154 3.93 10.14 16.72
C CYS A 154 2.86 10.16 17.80
N LYS A 155 3.16 10.71 18.99
CA LYS A 155 2.22 10.84 20.10
C LYS A 155 1.00 11.69 19.75
N ASP A 156 1.22 12.86 19.15
CA ASP A 156 0.13 13.76 18.72
C ASP A 156 -0.78 13.06 17.69
N THR A 157 -0.18 12.30 16.77
CA THR A 157 -0.90 11.53 15.75
C THR A 157 -1.72 10.39 16.36
N ILE A 158 -1.17 9.68 17.37
CA ILE A 158 -1.88 8.65 18.13
C ILE A 158 -3.10 9.23 18.86
N GLU A 159 -2.93 10.40 19.51
CA GLU A 159 -4.01 11.07 20.22
C GLU A 159 -5.11 11.55 19.26
N MET A 160 -4.74 12.05 18.08
CA MET A 160 -5.68 12.42 17.03
C MET A 160 -6.49 11.21 16.55
N GLN A 161 -5.84 10.07 16.25
CA GLN A 161 -6.52 8.84 15.82
C GLN A 161 -7.40 8.21 16.90
N ARG A 162 -7.15 8.46 18.19
CA ARG A 162 -8.01 7.97 19.29
C ARG A 162 -9.28 8.80 19.50
N LYS A 163 -9.31 10.04 18.97
CA LYS A 163 -10.43 10.99 19.13
C LYS A 163 -11.38 11.00 17.92
N ALA A 164 -10.96 10.42 16.81
CA ALA A 164 -11.79 10.16 15.63
C ALA A 164 -12.63 8.90 15.85
#